data_AF-A0A1Y0CTJ6-F1
#
_entry.id   AF-A0A1Y0CTJ6-F1
#
_cell.length_a   1.000
_cell.length_b   1.000
_cell.length_c   1.000
_cell.angle_alpha   90.00
_cell.angle_beta   90.00
_cell.angle_gamma   90.00
#
_symmetry.space_group_name_H-M   'P 1'
#
loop_
_entity.id
_entity.type
_entity.pdbx_description
1 polymer ?
#
loop_
_entity_poly.entity_id
_entity_poly.type
_entity_poly.pdbx_seq_one_letter_code
_entity_poly.pdbx_strand_id
1 'polypeptide(L)'
;MQLDKLVNYYKVMGDTTRIKLLVLLSTEEPLSGQELAERLGVKPPTISHHIAKLKEISAVYERREKNTVFYYLNQKALRQHSEGLFIVLERSGKGERTMEEQKEREQILQNFLAKDGKLKTIPAQRKKKLIIFEHILKDLEMGKKYSEKEINEHIKQFHEDYATIRREFIINHYMYREAGIYELNPTEMWAK
;
A
#
# COMPACT_ATOMS: atom_id res chain seq x y z
N MET A 1 7.74 4.89 1.42
CA MET A 1 7.90 4.53 2.85
C MET A 1 9.29 3.93 2.98
N GLN A 2 10.23 4.67 3.57
CA GLN A 2 11.66 4.28 3.58
C GLN A 2 11.88 3.13 4.56
N LEU A 3 12.62 2.10 4.15
CA LEU A 3 12.97 0.92 4.97
C LEU A 3 13.46 1.32 6.37
N ASP A 4 14.21 2.43 6.47
CA ASP A 4 14.71 2.99 7.72
C ASP A 4 13.59 3.34 8.72
N LYS A 5 12.43 3.81 8.26
CA LYS A 5 11.29 4.10 9.15
C LYS A 5 10.70 2.82 9.74
N LEU A 6 10.66 1.74 8.95
CA LEU A 6 10.19 0.43 9.40
C LEU A 6 11.17 -0.19 10.40
N VAL A 7 12.47 -0.13 10.08
CA VAL A 7 13.54 -0.57 10.99
C VAL A 7 13.50 0.22 12.30
N ASN A 8 13.34 1.54 12.23
CA ASN A 8 13.22 2.39 13.42
C ASN A 8 12.00 2.02 14.27
N TYR A 9 10.85 1.76 13.64
CA TYR A 9 9.65 1.28 14.34
C TYR A 9 9.94 0.02 15.15
N TYR A 10 10.50 -1.02 14.54
CA TYR A 10 10.80 -2.28 15.25
C TYR A 10 11.87 -2.12 16.33
N LYS A 11 12.91 -1.30 16.10
CA LYS A 11 13.91 -0.94 17.13
C LYS A 11 13.27 -0.23 18.32
N VAL A 12 12.29 0.64 18.07
CA VAL A 12 11.57 1.35 19.13
C VAL A 12 10.58 0.43 19.85
N MET A 13 9.94 -0.50 19.15
CA MET A 13 8.97 -1.41 19.76
C MET A 13 9.62 -2.60 20.50
N GLY A 14 10.87 -2.93 20.19
CA GLY A 14 11.63 -4.04 20.80
C GLY A 14 12.05 -3.85 22.26
N ASP A 15 11.31 -3.08 23.06
CA ASP A 15 11.58 -2.79 24.47
C ASP A 15 10.32 -2.99 25.31
N THR A 16 10.45 -3.80 26.35
CA THR A 16 9.32 -4.23 27.19
C THR A 16 8.65 -3.06 27.91
N THR A 17 9.41 -2.06 28.38
CA THR A 17 8.85 -0.91 29.10
C THR A 17 8.01 -0.05 28.18
N ARG A 18 8.46 0.17 26.94
CA ARG A 18 7.68 0.88 25.91
C ARG A 18 6.39 0.14 25.56
N ILE A 19 6.42 -1.18 25.41
CA ILE A 19 5.19 -1.96 25.18
C ILE A 19 4.22 -1.84 26.35
N LYS A 20 4.70 -2.01 27.59
CA LYS A 20 3.85 -1.85 28.80
C LYS A 20 3.26 -0.45 28.91
N LEU A 21 4.04 0.59 28.58
CA LEU A 21 3.57 1.98 28.54
C LEU A 21 2.42 2.14 27.53
N LEU A 22 2.56 1.62 26.31
CA LEU A 22 1.50 1.68 25.30
C LEU A 22 0.24 0.91 25.73
N VAL A 23 0.40 -0.21 26.43
CA VAL A 23 -0.73 -0.97 27.00
C VAL A 23 -1.47 -0.13 28.05
N LEU A 24 -0.76 0.51 28.99
CA LEU A 24 -1.37 1.39 29.99
C LEU A 24 -2.16 2.54 29.33
N LEU A 25 -1.57 3.20 28.33
CA LEU A 25 -2.23 4.27 27.57
C LEU A 25 -3.38 3.77 26.67
N SER A 26 -3.55 2.46 26.48
CA SER A 26 -4.64 1.87 25.70
C SER A 26 -5.88 1.55 26.53
N THR A 27 -5.70 1.31 27.84
CA THR A 27 -6.73 0.83 28.75
C THR A 27 -7.26 1.91 29.69
N GLU A 28 -6.54 3.01 29.85
CA GLU A 28 -6.81 4.03 30.86
C GLU A 28 -7.05 5.42 30.27
N GLU A 29 -7.59 6.31 31.12
CA GLU A 29 -7.55 7.76 30.88
C GLU A 29 -6.10 8.23 30.62
N PRO A 30 -5.90 9.33 29.88
CA PRO A 30 -4.56 9.80 29.55
C PRO A 30 -3.73 10.06 30.81
N LEU A 31 -2.52 9.48 30.85
CA LEU A 31 -1.65 9.49 32.02
C LEU A 31 -0.53 10.52 31.90
N SER A 32 -0.20 11.16 33.01
CA SER A 32 0.99 12.00 33.13
C SER A 32 2.27 11.18 33.19
N GLY A 33 3.41 11.84 32.97
CA GLY A 33 4.72 11.19 33.07
C GLY A 33 5.01 10.63 34.46
N GLN A 34 4.45 11.22 35.51
CA GLN A 34 4.63 10.76 36.88
C GLN A 34 3.78 9.50 37.16
N GLU A 35 2.52 9.49 36.75
CA GLU A 35 1.65 8.32 36.91
C GLU A 35 2.18 7.10 36.13
N LEU A 36 2.70 7.32 34.91
CA LEU A 36 3.36 6.28 34.13
C LEU A 36 4.59 5.72 34.86
N ALA A 37 5.37 6.58 35.53
CA ALA A 37 6.57 6.16 36.26
C ALA A 37 6.20 5.29 37.46
N GLU A 38 5.19 5.71 38.22
CA GLU A 38 4.67 4.99 39.38
C GLU A 38 4.11 3.61 38.99
N ARG A 39 3.26 3.55 37.96
CA ARG A 39 2.64 2.29 37.49
C ARG A 39 3.65 1.31 36.90
N LEU A 40 4.70 1.80 36.26
CA LEU A 40 5.73 0.95 35.65
C LEU A 40 6.89 0.65 36.61
N GLY A 41 6.90 1.23 37.82
CA GLY A 41 7.94 1.01 38.82
C GLY A 41 9.32 1.56 38.38
N VAL A 42 9.34 2.65 37.63
CA VAL A 42 10.56 3.28 37.10
C VAL A 42 10.64 4.75 37.49
N LYS A 43 11.79 5.38 37.26
CA LYS A 43 11.97 6.81 37.56
C LYS A 43 11.36 7.69 36.45
N PRO A 44 10.84 8.89 36.76
CA PRO A 44 10.28 9.80 35.75
C PRO A 44 11.22 10.11 34.55
N PRO A 45 12.54 10.29 34.72
CA PRO A 45 13.45 10.46 33.58
C PRO A 45 13.47 9.27 32.62
N THR A 46 13.27 8.05 33.13
CA THR A 46 13.16 6.83 32.31
C THR A 46 11.90 6.87 31.45
N ILE A 47 10.77 7.35 32.00
CA ILE A 47 9.55 7.57 31.21
C ILE A 47 9.76 8.63 30.13
N SER A 48 10.38 9.77 30.47
CA SER A 48 10.67 10.81 29.47
C SER A 48 11.51 10.28 28.32
N HIS A 49 12.50 9.43 28.61
CA HIS A 49 13.31 8.77 27.59
C HIS A 49 12.47 7.86 26.68
N HIS A 50 11.63 6.99 27.27
CA HIS A 50 10.77 6.08 26.49
C HIS A 50 9.71 6.84 25.67
N ILE A 51 9.10 7.88 26.24
CA ILE A 51 8.15 8.75 25.54
C ILE A 51 8.83 9.44 24.35
N ALA A 52 10.04 9.99 24.52
CA ALA A 52 10.75 10.63 23.41
C ALA A 52 10.92 9.66 22.24
N LYS A 53 11.33 8.41 22.52
CA LYS A 53 11.45 7.35 21.50
C LYS A 53 10.12 6.98 20.86
N LEU A 54 9.04 6.89 21.64
CA LEU A 54 7.70 6.59 21.12
C LEU A 54 7.13 7.74 20.26
N LYS A 55 7.47 9.00 20.58
CA LYS A 55 7.13 10.17 19.76
C LYS A 55 7.86 10.16 18.41
N GLU A 56 9.11 9.68 18.35
CA GLU A 56 9.86 9.55 17.08
C GLU A 56 9.11 8.69 16.04
N ILE A 57 8.35 7.69 16.50
CA ILE A 57 7.54 6.80 15.64
C ILE A 57 6.05 7.17 15.65
N SER A 58 5.71 8.35 16.16
CA SER A 58 4.33 8.84 16.31
C SER A 58 3.39 7.91 17.09
N ALA A 59 3.91 7.00 17.92
CA ALA A 59 3.10 6.03 18.66
C ALA A 59 2.31 6.67 19.82
N VAL A 60 2.82 7.80 20.34
CA VAL A 60 2.16 8.61 21.37
C VAL A 60 2.20 10.09 20.99
N TYR A 61 1.25 10.85 21.52
CA TYR A 61 1.30 12.32 21.51
C TYR A 61 1.02 12.85 22.91
N GLU A 62 1.33 14.13 23.13
CA GLU A 62 1.15 14.77 24.42
C GLU A 62 0.18 15.95 24.31
N ARG A 63 -0.55 16.23 25.39
CA ARG A 63 -1.31 17.46 25.55
C ARG A 63 -1.00 18.04 26.92
N ARG A 64 -0.93 19.36 26.98
CA ARG A 64 -0.78 20.07 28.25
C ARG A 64 -2.15 20.52 28.73
N GLU A 65 -2.51 20.09 29.93
CA GLU A 65 -3.70 20.53 30.64
C GLU A 65 -3.25 21.26 31.89
N LYS A 66 -3.46 22.58 31.92
CA LYS A 66 -2.91 23.47 32.96
C LYS A 66 -1.38 23.30 33.06
N ASN A 67 -0.90 22.76 34.18
CA ASN A 67 0.52 22.57 34.47
C ASN A 67 1.01 21.13 34.22
N THR A 68 0.12 20.22 33.80
CA THR A 68 0.44 18.80 33.64
C THR A 68 0.46 18.41 32.17
N VAL A 69 1.45 17.61 31.78
CA VAL A 69 1.53 17.00 30.44
C VAL A 69 0.99 15.58 30.53
N PHE A 70 -0.03 15.30 29.75
CA PHE A 70 -0.67 14.01 29.62
C PHE A 70 -0.32 13.38 28.28
N TYR A 71 -0.13 12.06 28.28
CA TYR A 71 0.21 11.28 27.10
C TYR A 71 -0.97 10.45 26.63
N TYR A 72 -1.06 10.32 25.31
CA TYR A 72 -2.15 9.63 24.64
C TYR A 72 -1.58 8.67 23.61
N LEU A 73 -2.25 7.53 23.47
CA LEU A 73 -1.92 6.54 22.45
C LEU A 73 -2.38 7.01 21.07
N ASN A 74 -1.49 6.95 20.08
CA ASN A 74 -1.87 7.13 18.68
C ASN A 74 -2.11 5.78 18.01
N GLN A 75 -3.29 5.20 18.26
CA GLN A 75 -3.65 3.88 17.73
C GLN A 75 -3.58 3.82 16.20
N LYS A 76 -3.94 4.91 15.52
CA LYS A 76 -3.91 4.98 14.05
C LYS A 76 -2.47 4.85 13.52
N ALA A 77 -1.53 5.61 14.08
CA ALA A 77 -0.13 5.53 13.67
C ALA A 77 0.47 4.15 13.97
N LEU A 78 0.17 3.58 15.14
CA LEU A 78 0.62 2.23 15.49
C LEU A 78 0.14 1.18 14.49
N ARG A 79 -1.15 1.20 14.13
CA ARG A 79 -1.73 0.29 13.13
C ARG A 79 -1.05 0.45 11.76
N GLN A 80 -0.88 1.68 11.30
CA GLN A 80 -0.23 1.97 10.03
C GLN A 80 1.23 1.46 10.00
N HIS A 81 1.97 1.63 11.09
CA HIS A 81 3.35 1.16 11.18
C HIS A 81 3.43 -0.37 11.29
N SER A 82 2.53 -1.03 12.03
CA SER A 82 2.51 -2.50 12.14
C SER A 82 2.14 -3.18 10.82
N GLU A 83 1.19 -2.60 10.07
CA GLU A 83 0.80 -3.08 8.74
C GLU A 83 1.88 -2.78 7.69
N GLY A 84 2.78 -1.84 7.98
CA GLY A 84 3.83 -1.40 7.06
C GLY A 84 4.76 -2.53 6.58
N LEU A 85 5.08 -3.51 7.41
CA LEU A 85 5.87 -4.67 7.01
C LEU A 85 5.09 -5.55 6.02
N PHE A 86 3.82 -5.85 6.31
CA PHE A 86 2.98 -6.64 5.42
C PHE A 86 2.79 -5.93 4.08
N ILE A 87 2.60 -4.61 4.06
CA ILE A 87 2.55 -3.83 2.82
C ILE A 87 3.85 -3.97 2.02
N VAL A 88 5.02 -3.92 2.66
CA VAL A 88 6.31 -4.12 1.98
C VAL A 88 6.44 -5.55 1.48
N LEU A 89 6.10 -6.55 2.29
CA LEU A 89 6.16 -7.97 1.93
C LEU A 89 5.18 -8.34 0.82
N GLU A 90 3.96 -7.78 0.81
CA GLU A 90 3.00 -7.94 -0.27
C GLU A 90 3.49 -7.29 -1.57
N ARG A 91 4.19 -6.15 -1.47
CA ARG A 91 4.85 -5.50 -2.62
C ARG A 91 6.03 -6.32 -3.13
N SER A 92 6.78 -6.99 -2.24
CA SER A 92 7.86 -7.92 -2.62
C SER A 92 7.32 -9.25 -3.17
N GLY A 93 6.20 -9.76 -2.63
CA GLY A 93 5.51 -10.99 -3.05
C GLY A 93 4.74 -10.82 -4.36
N LYS A 94 4.41 -9.59 -4.76
CA LYS A 94 4.03 -9.27 -6.15
C LYS A 94 5.20 -9.44 -7.15
N GLY A 95 6.41 -9.80 -6.68
CA GLY A 95 7.58 -10.11 -7.50
C GLY A 95 7.80 -11.60 -7.83
N GLU A 96 7.18 -12.54 -7.11
CA GLU A 96 7.31 -13.99 -7.39
C GLU A 96 5.92 -14.64 -7.42
N ARG A 97 5.37 -14.78 -8.64
CA ARG A 97 4.18 -15.61 -8.89
C ARG A 97 4.56 -17.06 -8.60
N THR A 98 3.66 -17.86 -8.01
CA THR A 98 3.90 -19.30 -7.89
C THR A 98 4.09 -19.93 -9.28
N MET A 99 4.81 -21.06 -9.37
CA MET A 99 5.00 -21.76 -10.65
C MET A 99 3.67 -22.12 -11.32
N GLU A 100 2.64 -22.43 -10.52
CA GLU A 100 1.30 -22.74 -11.00
C GLU A 100 0.58 -21.50 -11.54
N GLU A 101 0.62 -20.37 -10.83
CA GLU A 101 0.05 -19.10 -11.29
C GLU A 101 0.76 -18.57 -12.54
N GLN A 102 2.08 -18.74 -12.61
CA GLN A 102 2.86 -18.34 -13.79
C GLN A 102 2.50 -19.22 -15.00
N LYS A 103 2.35 -20.53 -14.79
CA LYS A 103 1.89 -21.45 -15.83
C LYS A 103 0.45 -21.15 -16.27
N GLU A 104 -0.45 -20.87 -15.34
CA GLU A 104 -1.83 -20.48 -15.64
C GLU A 104 -1.87 -19.18 -16.44
N ARG A 105 -1.10 -18.17 -16.03
CA ARG A 105 -1.01 -16.89 -16.73
C ARG A 105 -0.49 -17.07 -18.16
N GLU A 106 0.61 -17.80 -18.33
CA GLU A 106 1.17 -18.10 -19.64
C GLU A 106 0.15 -18.83 -20.51
N GLN A 107 -0.54 -19.83 -19.95
CA GLN A 107 -1.55 -20.57 -20.68
C GLN A 107 -2.74 -19.68 -21.10
N ILE A 108 -3.17 -18.74 -20.25
CA ILE A 108 -4.19 -17.74 -20.61
C ILE A 108 -3.69 -16.86 -21.75
N LEU A 109 -2.45 -16.35 -21.68
CA LEU A 109 -1.88 -15.52 -22.75
C LEU A 109 -1.80 -16.29 -24.07
N GLN A 110 -1.30 -17.54 -24.06
CA GLN A 110 -1.22 -18.39 -25.26
C GLN A 110 -2.60 -18.71 -25.87
N ASN A 111 -3.61 -18.91 -25.02
CA ASN A 111 -4.96 -19.21 -25.48
C ASN A 111 -5.61 -18.00 -26.17
N PHE A 112 -5.44 -16.80 -25.62
CA PHE A 112 -6.13 -15.59 -26.09
C PHE A 112 -5.32 -14.75 -27.07
N LEU A 113 -3.98 -14.84 -27.08
CA LEU A 113 -3.13 -14.15 -28.04
C LEU A 113 -2.83 -15.04 -29.24
N ALA A 114 -2.83 -14.44 -30.43
CA ALA A 114 -2.35 -15.06 -31.66
C ALA A 114 -0.82 -14.97 -31.74
N LYS A 115 -0.22 -15.70 -32.69
CA LYS A 115 1.25 -15.77 -32.84
C LYS A 115 1.89 -14.40 -33.16
N ASP A 116 1.12 -13.49 -33.73
CA ASP A 116 1.51 -12.11 -34.04
C ASP A 116 1.32 -11.14 -32.84
N GLY A 117 0.85 -11.64 -31.69
CA GLY A 117 0.60 -10.84 -30.49
C GLY A 117 -0.80 -10.21 -30.41
N LYS A 118 -1.65 -10.37 -31.44
CA LYS A 118 -3.01 -9.83 -31.42
C LYS A 118 -3.93 -10.65 -30.52
N LEU A 119 -4.87 -9.98 -29.88
CA LEU A 119 -5.92 -10.60 -29.09
C LEU A 119 -6.95 -11.23 -30.03
N LYS A 120 -7.19 -12.54 -29.89
CA LYS A 120 -8.20 -13.26 -30.68
C LYS A 120 -9.61 -12.81 -30.33
N THR A 121 -9.89 -12.72 -29.03
CA THR A 121 -11.18 -12.29 -28.47
C THR A 121 -10.98 -11.68 -27.08
N ILE A 122 -11.86 -10.75 -26.70
CA ILE A 122 -11.87 -10.20 -25.33
C ILE A 122 -12.45 -11.26 -24.37
N PRO A 123 -11.72 -11.69 -23.33
CA PRO A 123 -12.23 -12.70 -22.40
C PRO A 123 -13.47 -12.23 -21.64
N ALA A 124 -14.48 -13.10 -21.53
CA ALA A 124 -15.67 -12.83 -20.72
C ALA A 124 -15.40 -12.98 -19.20
N GLN A 125 -14.51 -13.92 -18.82
CA GLN A 125 -14.18 -14.17 -17.41
C GLN A 125 -13.25 -13.07 -16.87
N ARG A 126 -13.63 -12.50 -15.72
CA ARG A 126 -12.90 -11.39 -15.07
C ARG A 126 -11.41 -11.69 -14.88
N LYS A 127 -11.05 -12.84 -14.29
CA LYS A 127 -9.64 -13.22 -14.04
C LYS A 127 -8.78 -13.19 -15.33
N LYS A 128 -9.29 -13.76 -16.42
CA LYS A 128 -8.60 -13.80 -17.73
C LYS A 128 -8.49 -12.40 -18.34
N LYS A 129 -9.55 -11.61 -18.22
CA LYS A 129 -9.61 -10.22 -18.70
C LYS A 129 -8.53 -9.35 -18.02
N LEU A 130 -8.39 -9.44 -16.70
CA LEU A 130 -7.36 -8.71 -15.95
C LEU A 130 -5.95 -9.04 -16.45
N ILE A 131 -5.63 -10.34 -16.57
CA ILE A 131 -4.33 -10.81 -17.07
C ILE A 131 -4.01 -10.28 -18.47
N ILE A 132 -4.99 -10.29 -19.37
CA ILE A 132 -4.82 -9.80 -20.74
C ILE A 132 -4.62 -8.28 -20.76
N PHE A 133 -5.40 -7.52 -19.99
CA PHE A 133 -5.28 -6.07 -19.97
C PHE A 133 -3.99 -5.59 -19.31
N GLU A 134 -3.53 -6.26 -18.24
CA GLU A 134 -2.18 -6.05 -17.71
C GLU A 134 -1.10 -6.27 -18.78
N HIS A 135 -1.27 -7.29 -19.64
CA HIS A 135 -0.32 -7.53 -20.73
C HIS A 135 -0.34 -6.42 -21.78
N ILE A 136 -1.51 -5.91 -22.15
CA ILE A 136 -1.62 -4.80 -23.13
C ILE A 136 -0.97 -3.54 -22.57
N LEU A 137 -1.08 -3.27 -21.27
CA LEU A 137 -0.56 -2.04 -20.65
C LEU A 137 0.96 -2.06 -20.39
N LYS A 138 1.64 -3.21 -20.57
CA LYS A 138 3.05 -3.40 -20.18
C LYS A 138 4.02 -2.42 -20.86
N ASP A 139 3.67 -1.93 -22.05
CA ASP A 139 4.51 -1.04 -22.87
C ASP A 139 4.21 0.45 -22.62
N LEU A 140 3.29 0.77 -21.70
CA LEU A 140 2.98 2.15 -21.29
C LEU A 140 3.83 2.55 -20.08
N GLU A 141 4.21 3.83 -20.03
CA GLU A 141 5.08 4.42 -19.02
C GLU A 141 4.27 5.07 -17.89
N MET A 142 4.65 4.77 -16.64
CA MET A 142 4.01 5.37 -15.47
C MET A 142 4.33 6.87 -15.38
N GLY A 143 3.31 7.69 -15.09
CA GLY A 143 3.45 9.16 -14.99
C GLY A 143 3.48 9.89 -16.35
N LYS A 144 3.40 9.16 -17.48
CA LYS A 144 3.25 9.74 -18.80
C LYS A 144 1.77 9.95 -19.12
N LYS A 145 1.45 11.13 -19.66
CA LYS A 145 0.11 11.47 -20.16
C LYS A 145 -0.01 11.11 -21.62
N TYR A 146 -1.09 10.41 -21.95
CA TYR A 146 -1.41 9.96 -23.29
C TYR A 146 -2.73 10.57 -23.74
N SER A 147 -2.80 11.06 -24.97
CA SER A 147 -4.06 11.41 -25.60
C SER A 147 -4.90 10.16 -25.84
N GLU A 148 -6.22 10.37 -25.96
CA GLU A 148 -7.15 9.31 -26.37
C GLU A 148 -6.74 8.63 -27.69
N LYS A 149 -6.15 9.40 -28.62
CA LYS A 149 -5.66 8.90 -29.90
C LYS A 149 -4.48 7.93 -29.71
N GLU A 150 -3.50 8.30 -28.88
CA GLU A 150 -2.35 7.45 -28.56
C GLU A 150 -2.78 6.14 -27.90
N ILE A 151 -3.74 6.19 -26.96
CA ILE A 151 -4.26 4.97 -26.33
C ILE A 151 -5.02 4.10 -27.33
N ASN A 152 -5.80 4.70 -28.25
CA ASN A 152 -6.47 3.93 -29.29
C ASN A 152 -5.46 3.26 -30.22
N GLU A 153 -4.41 3.96 -30.62
CA GLU A 153 -3.35 3.43 -31.49
C GLU A 153 -2.59 2.30 -30.80
N HIS A 154 -2.27 2.46 -29.52
CA HIS A 154 -1.68 1.42 -28.68
C HIS A 154 -2.56 0.17 -28.63
N ILE A 155 -3.84 0.32 -28.31
CA ILE A 155 -4.75 -0.83 -28.21
C ILE A 155 -4.98 -1.50 -29.58
N LYS A 156 -5.01 -0.74 -30.68
CA LYS A 156 -5.17 -1.28 -32.05
C LYS A 156 -4.04 -2.23 -32.47
N GLN A 157 -2.87 -2.14 -31.85
CA GLN A 157 -1.82 -3.13 -32.04
C GLN A 157 -2.25 -4.52 -31.57
N PHE A 158 -3.18 -4.59 -30.61
CA PHE A 158 -3.68 -5.82 -30.01
C PHE A 158 -5.10 -6.18 -30.49
N HIS A 159 -6.03 -5.24 -30.64
CA HIS A 159 -7.43 -5.53 -30.98
C HIS A 159 -8.16 -4.33 -31.61
N GLU A 160 -9.03 -4.59 -32.60
CA GLU A 160 -9.80 -3.55 -33.32
C GLU A 160 -10.87 -2.87 -32.44
N ASP A 161 -11.45 -3.60 -31.47
CA ASP A 161 -12.36 -3.02 -30.46
C ASP A 161 -11.58 -2.29 -29.35
N TYR A 162 -10.90 -1.22 -29.75
CA TYR A 162 -10.15 -0.36 -28.84
C TYR A 162 -11.07 0.39 -27.87
N ALA A 163 -12.33 0.65 -28.27
CA ALA A 163 -13.29 1.37 -27.45
C ALA A 163 -13.68 0.57 -26.20
N THR A 164 -13.93 -0.73 -26.33
CA THR A 164 -14.24 -1.62 -25.20
C THR A 164 -13.05 -1.76 -24.27
N ILE A 165 -11.86 -2.04 -24.80
CA ILE A 165 -10.65 -2.23 -23.97
C ILE A 165 -10.30 -0.94 -23.23
N ARG A 166 -10.38 0.21 -23.90
CA ARG A 166 -10.15 1.51 -23.27
C ARG A 166 -11.15 1.82 -22.16
N ARG A 167 -12.42 1.41 -22.32
CA ARG A 167 -13.43 1.52 -21.26
C ARG A 167 -13.06 0.64 -20.07
N GLU A 168 -12.61 -0.58 -20.34
CA GLU A 168 -12.15 -1.51 -19.30
C GLU A 168 -10.90 -1.01 -18.55
N PHE A 169 -10.01 -0.27 -19.21
CA PHE A 169 -8.88 0.39 -18.54
C PHE A 169 -9.34 1.37 -17.45
N ILE A 170 -10.47 2.04 -17.65
CA ILE A 170 -11.06 2.94 -16.65
C ILE A 170 -11.84 2.16 -15.60
N ILE A 171 -12.69 1.20 -16.02
CA ILE A 171 -13.53 0.40 -15.10
C ILE A 171 -12.69 -0.35 -14.07
N ASN A 172 -11.56 -0.92 -14.50
CA ASN A 172 -10.67 -1.71 -13.65
C ASN A 172 -9.54 -0.86 -13.03
N HIS A 173 -9.67 0.47 -13.09
CA HIS A 173 -8.74 1.43 -12.49
C HIS A 173 -7.28 1.28 -12.95
N TYR A 174 -7.04 0.75 -14.15
CA TYR A 174 -5.71 0.74 -14.76
C TYR A 174 -5.24 2.13 -15.13
N MET A 175 -6.18 2.97 -15.58
CA MET A 175 -5.91 4.34 -16.00
C MET A 175 -6.94 5.30 -15.40
N TYR A 176 -6.51 6.52 -15.15
CA TYR A 176 -7.39 7.66 -14.98
C TYR A 176 -7.57 8.38 -16.31
N ARG A 177 -8.74 9.03 -16.50
CA ARG A 177 -9.04 9.82 -17.69
C ARG A 177 -9.68 11.15 -17.31
N GLU A 178 -9.12 12.24 -17.81
CA GLU A 178 -9.67 13.60 -17.68
C GLU A 178 -9.48 14.37 -18.98
N ALA A 179 -10.54 15.06 -19.45
CA ALA A 179 -10.51 15.86 -20.68
C ALA A 179 -9.91 15.15 -21.92
N GLY A 180 -10.10 13.82 -22.04
CA GLY A 180 -9.56 13.02 -23.15
C GLY A 180 -8.08 12.65 -23.02
N ILE A 181 -7.45 12.96 -21.89
CA ILE A 181 -6.10 12.55 -21.52
C ILE A 181 -6.18 11.36 -20.56
N TYR A 182 -5.31 10.39 -20.80
CA TYR A 182 -5.18 9.14 -20.06
C TYR A 182 -3.82 9.10 -19.36
N GLU A 183 -3.80 8.58 -18.14
CA GLU A 183 -2.58 8.36 -17.38
C GLU A 183 -2.70 7.03 -16.63
N LEU A 184 -1.62 6.25 -16.58
CA LEU A 184 -1.60 5.03 -15.79
C LEU A 184 -1.79 5.36 -14.31
N ASN A 185 -2.70 4.64 -13.65
CA ASN A 185 -2.79 4.68 -12.20
C ASN A 185 -1.65 3.84 -11.59
N PRO A 186 -1.22 4.16 -10.35
CA PRO A 186 -0.37 3.26 -9.57
C PRO A 186 -0.92 1.83 -9.57
N THR A 187 -0.05 0.83 -9.73
CA THR A 187 -0.44 -0.58 -9.85
C THR A 187 -1.16 -1.12 -8.60
N GLU A 188 -1.08 -0.40 -7.48
CA GLU A 188 -1.85 -0.67 -6.26
C GLU A 188 -3.36 -0.40 -6.43
N MET A 189 -3.76 0.44 -7.37
CA MET A 189 -5.16 0.80 -7.63
C MET A 189 -5.85 -0.13 -8.63
N TRP A 190 -5.08 -0.95 -9.35
CA TRP A 190 -5.62 -1.84 -10.39
C TRP A 190 -6.52 -2.90 -9.78
N ALA A 191 -7.60 -3.25 -10.48
CA ALA A 191 -8.50 -4.30 -10.06
C ALA A 191 -7.75 -5.64 -9.94
N LYS A 192 -7.93 -6.33 -8.80
CA LYS A 192 -7.47 -7.70 -8.57
C LYS A 192 -8.61 -8.70 -8.73
#